data_AF-A0A814FZV8-F1
#
_entry.id   AF-A0A814FZV8-F1
#
_cell.length_a   1.000
_cell.length_b   1.000
_cell.length_c   1.000
_cell.angle_alpha   90.00
_cell.angle_beta   90.00
_cell.angle_gamma   90.00
#
_symmetry.space_group_name_H-M   'P 1'
#
loop_
_entity.id
_entity.type
_entity.pdbx_description
1 polymer ?
#
loop_
_entity_poly.entity_id
_entity_poly.type
_entity_poly.pdbx_seq_one_letter_code
_entity_poly.pdbx_strand_id
1 'polypeptide(L)'
;MLCNISDACQPAGTFKPLTLFASVTHEWWQRILAYTTPVFQQRFKTTFRDTVEASFRQETYEKDHQTLPDLKTYIELRRNTCYGPMTYTLIEFSLGFDLPDECLANETLKGLMNCMIYAAGWANDIYSFNVEQSEGQYNLISVLMNANPPLSIQQAMDQAGQMVIDEYAHFERLQRQLPSWGADIDDQVEKYVDGLGKVIRGNLCWCFETQKYFGSETEEVKRTRCIKLLPPTTTVQENLLHSQKNAKVSSSTHKGKDNAHQLNDSQNKMNHNMDINSNGNLDDILEPFNYLKSLPGKNVRSKLIEALNYWFQVSEEKFKIIDEIMGMLHNASLLMDDIEDGSALRRGSPVAHLIYGTPLTINAAELVCFLAIQKAYTLNNPNVGRILIDSSKPKGLSGGTLVIILFMVLVVIYLVAFMSYNKFRRQATGINIFPHRTFWTSLLGYSVDGVIFVFRKVTCKSIGYNTVP
;
A
#
# COMPACT_ATOMS: atom_id res chain seq x y z
N MET A 1 13.54 19.18 -12.81
CA MET A 1 14.24 18.59 -13.99
C MET A 1 13.90 17.11 -13.98
N LEU A 2 12.74 16.73 -14.56
CA LEU A 2 12.30 15.33 -14.58
C LEU A 2 13.16 14.61 -15.62
N CYS A 3 13.99 13.65 -15.18
CA CYS A 3 14.65 12.75 -16.12
C CYS A 3 13.56 12.04 -16.93
N ASN A 4 13.69 12.08 -18.26
CA ASN A 4 12.79 11.39 -19.16
C ASN A 4 12.88 9.89 -18.83
N ILE A 5 11.80 9.28 -18.33
CA ILE A 5 11.79 7.88 -17.84
C ILE A 5 12.25 6.91 -18.94
N SER A 6 12.08 7.30 -20.21
CA SER A 6 12.59 6.58 -21.38
C SER A 6 14.09 6.33 -21.34
N ASP A 7 14.86 7.30 -20.83
CA ASP A 7 16.33 7.30 -20.92
C ASP A 7 16.97 6.47 -19.80
N ALA A 8 16.17 6.02 -18.82
CA ALA A 8 16.57 5.18 -17.70
C ALA A 8 16.23 3.69 -17.86
N CYS A 9 15.66 3.27 -19.01
CA CYS A 9 15.28 1.89 -19.25
C CYS A 9 16.51 0.99 -19.53
N GLN A 10 16.81 0.06 -18.62
CA GLN A 10 17.81 -0.99 -18.86
C GLN A 10 17.31 -2.08 -19.83
N PRO A 11 18.20 -2.79 -20.55
CA PRO A 11 17.81 -3.91 -21.41
C PRO A 11 17.07 -5.02 -20.65
N ALA A 12 16.12 -5.66 -21.35
CA ALA A 12 15.28 -6.73 -20.83
C ALA A 12 16.12 -7.97 -20.46
N GLY A 13 16.57 -8.04 -19.21
CA GLY A 13 17.36 -9.16 -18.69
C GLY A 13 18.10 -8.86 -17.38
N THR A 14 18.27 -7.59 -17.02
CA THR A 14 18.99 -7.16 -15.80
C THR A 14 18.10 -6.58 -14.70
N PHE A 15 16.78 -6.48 -14.93
CA PHE A 15 15.85 -5.88 -13.99
C PHE A 15 15.71 -6.74 -12.72
N LYS A 16 16.22 -6.23 -11.59
CA LYS A 16 16.05 -6.81 -10.25
C LYS A 16 15.08 -5.93 -9.46
N PRO A 17 13.86 -6.39 -9.14
CA PRO A 17 12.92 -5.60 -8.35
C PRO A 17 13.47 -5.39 -6.94
N LEU A 18 13.52 -4.14 -6.48
CA LEU A 18 14.07 -3.75 -5.17
C LEU A 18 13.01 -3.73 -4.05
N THR A 19 11.73 -3.84 -4.41
CA THR A 19 10.60 -3.79 -3.48
C THR A 19 9.61 -4.91 -3.76
N LEU A 20 8.74 -5.21 -2.79
CA LEU A 20 7.64 -6.15 -2.97
C LEU A 20 6.72 -5.71 -4.12
N PHE A 21 6.38 -4.42 -4.19
CA PHE A 21 5.54 -3.86 -5.25
C PHE A 21 6.15 -4.05 -6.64
N ALA A 22 7.47 -3.80 -6.78
CA ALA A 22 8.19 -4.05 -8.02
C ALA A 22 8.25 -5.53 -8.38
N SER A 23 8.32 -6.42 -7.38
CA SER A 23 8.33 -7.87 -7.57
C SER A 23 6.99 -8.38 -8.07
N VAL A 24 5.88 -7.95 -7.44
CA VAL A 24 4.52 -8.29 -7.86
C VAL A 24 4.23 -7.75 -9.27
N THR A 25 4.62 -6.50 -9.54
CA THR A 25 4.46 -5.90 -10.88
C THR A 25 5.24 -6.68 -11.93
N HIS A 26 6.49 -7.04 -11.63
CA HIS A 26 7.32 -7.84 -12.52
C HIS A 26 6.71 -9.22 -12.79
N GLU A 27 6.28 -9.93 -11.75
CA GLU A 27 5.69 -11.26 -11.88
C GLU A 27 4.37 -11.21 -12.66
N TRP A 28 3.51 -10.24 -12.37
CA TRP A 28 2.27 -10.01 -13.12
C TRP A 28 2.57 -9.76 -14.61
N TRP A 29 3.54 -8.90 -14.91
CA TRP A 29 3.96 -8.63 -16.28
C TRP A 29 4.50 -9.88 -16.97
N GLN A 30 5.37 -10.67 -16.32
CA GLN A 30 5.88 -11.92 -16.89
C GLN A 30 4.76 -12.91 -17.23
N ARG A 31 3.71 -12.98 -16.41
CA ARG A 31 2.55 -13.85 -16.67
C ARG A 31 1.72 -13.34 -17.86
N ILE A 32 1.51 -12.03 -17.98
CA ILE A 32 0.67 -11.47 -19.06
C ILE A 32 1.36 -11.52 -20.43
N LEU A 33 2.70 -11.55 -20.48
CA LEU A 33 3.47 -11.68 -21.73
C LEU A 33 3.09 -12.92 -22.54
N ALA A 34 2.68 -14.02 -21.89
CA ALA A 34 2.24 -15.24 -22.56
C ALA A 34 0.90 -15.11 -23.30
N TYR A 35 0.14 -14.04 -23.03
CA TYR A 35 -1.22 -13.84 -23.50
C TYR A 35 -1.42 -12.51 -24.23
N THR A 36 -0.34 -11.78 -24.54
CA THR A 36 -0.41 -10.42 -25.10
C THR A 36 0.36 -10.30 -26.40
N THR A 37 -0.12 -9.40 -27.26
CA THR A 37 0.56 -9.03 -28.50
C THR A 37 1.60 -7.93 -28.25
N PRO A 38 2.60 -7.76 -29.14
CA PRO A 38 3.53 -6.63 -29.06
C PRO A 38 2.82 -5.27 -29.11
N VAL A 39 1.72 -5.17 -29.86
CA VAL A 39 0.90 -3.95 -30.00
C VAL A 39 0.27 -3.58 -28.65
N PHE A 40 -0.45 -4.52 -28.03
CA PHE A 40 -1.00 -4.31 -26.68
C PHE A 40 0.11 -3.94 -25.69
N GLN A 41 1.25 -4.63 -25.70
CA GLN A 41 2.34 -4.37 -24.76
C GLN A 41 2.88 -2.94 -24.89
N GLN A 42 3.00 -2.41 -26.10
CA GLN A 42 3.42 -1.03 -26.34
C GLN A 42 2.38 -0.02 -25.87
N ARG A 43 1.10 -0.25 -26.19
CA ARG A 43 -0.02 0.60 -25.75
C ARG A 43 -0.16 0.62 -24.22
N PHE A 44 -0.07 -0.55 -23.58
CA PHE A 44 -0.14 -0.66 -22.12
C PHE A 44 1.01 0.06 -21.42
N LYS A 45 2.25 -0.12 -21.89
CA LYS A 45 3.41 0.60 -21.33
C LYS A 45 3.27 2.12 -21.47
N THR A 46 2.76 2.58 -22.61
CA THR A 46 2.52 4.00 -22.89
C THR A 46 1.48 4.57 -21.95
N THR A 47 0.29 3.96 -21.88
CA THR A 47 -0.79 4.43 -21.00
C THR A 47 -0.44 4.33 -19.52
N PHE A 48 0.33 3.31 -19.11
CA PHE A 48 0.86 3.18 -17.75
C PHE A 48 1.82 4.31 -17.40
N ARG A 49 2.81 4.61 -18.27
CA ARG A 49 3.74 5.73 -18.07
C ARG A 49 2.98 7.04 -17.93
N ASP A 50 2.07 7.33 -18.85
CA ASP A 50 1.34 8.60 -18.87
C ASP A 50 0.44 8.76 -17.62
N THR A 51 -0.13 7.67 -17.12
CA THR A 51 -0.89 7.62 -15.84
C THR A 51 -0.01 7.94 -14.63
N VAL A 52 1.18 7.34 -14.57
CA VAL A 52 2.15 7.56 -13.48
C VAL A 52 2.66 9.01 -13.51
N GLU A 53 3.01 9.53 -14.68
CA GLU A 53 3.42 10.94 -14.84
C GLU A 53 2.33 11.91 -14.40
N ALA A 54 1.07 11.65 -14.73
CA ALA A 54 -0.04 12.48 -14.28
C ALA A 54 -0.21 12.46 -12.75
N SER A 55 0.01 11.31 -12.12
CA SER A 55 -0.05 11.19 -10.65
C SER A 55 1.03 12.06 -9.98
N PHE A 56 2.25 12.08 -10.52
CA PHE A 56 3.31 12.97 -10.04
C PHE A 56 3.00 14.45 -10.28
N ARG A 57 2.36 14.79 -11.40
CA ARG A 57 1.91 16.18 -11.67
C ARG A 57 0.84 16.62 -10.68
N GLN A 58 -0.10 15.75 -10.31
CA GLN A 58 -1.09 16.06 -9.27
C GLN A 58 -0.40 16.32 -7.92
N GLU A 59 0.52 15.45 -7.49
CA GLU A 59 1.26 15.64 -6.22
C GLU A 59 2.07 16.95 -6.23
N THR A 60 2.67 17.29 -7.37
CA THR A 60 3.42 18.55 -7.53
C THR A 60 2.48 19.76 -7.47
N TYR A 61 1.34 19.69 -8.15
CA TYR A 61 0.33 20.75 -8.13
C TYR A 61 -0.15 21.03 -6.70
N GLU A 62 -0.42 19.98 -5.91
CA GLU A 62 -0.85 20.08 -4.51
C GLU A 62 0.22 20.67 -3.59
N LYS A 63 1.51 20.41 -3.85
CA LYS A 63 2.61 21.02 -3.09
C LYS A 63 2.81 22.50 -3.42
N ASP A 64 2.67 22.86 -4.70
CA ASP A 64 2.93 24.21 -5.19
C ASP A 64 1.73 25.14 -4.96
N HIS A 65 0.50 24.60 -4.97
CA HIS A 65 -0.74 25.35 -4.82
C HIS A 65 -1.41 24.94 -3.50
N GLN A 66 -1.42 25.84 -2.52
CA GLN A 66 -2.14 25.64 -1.25
C GLN A 66 -3.67 25.78 -1.40
N THR A 67 -4.20 25.65 -2.63
CA THR A 67 -5.59 25.91 -2.98
C THR A 67 -6.10 24.82 -3.90
N LEU A 68 -7.39 24.50 -3.79
CA LEU A 68 -8.05 23.53 -4.67
C LEU A 68 -7.94 23.95 -6.14
N PRO A 69 -7.77 23.00 -7.07
CA PRO A 69 -7.85 23.28 -8.50
C PRO A 69 -9.25 23.75 -8.90
N ASP A 70 -9.35 24.54 -9.97
CA ASP A 70 -10.63 24.78 -10.62
C ASP A 70 -11.16 23.49 -11.29
N LEU A 71 -12.46 23.47 -11.63
CA LEU A 71 -13.12 22.30 -12.19
C LEU A 71 -12.47 21.78 -13.48
N LYS A 72 -12.03 22.68 -14.36
CA LYS A 72 -11.42 22.28 -15.63
C LYS A 72 -10.07 21.59 -15.37
N THR A 73 -9.24 22.20 -14.55
CA THR A 73 -7.94 21.65 -14.14
C THR A 73 -8.12 20.30 -13.43
N TYR A 74 -9.13 20.17 -12.56
CA TYR A 74 -9.44 18.92 -11.89
C TYR A 74 -9.80 17.81 -12.88
N ILE A 75 -10.69 18.06 -13.84
CA ILE A 75 -11.11 17.06 -14.85
C ILE A 75 -9.91 16.56 -15.67
N GLU A 76 -9.03 17.47 -16.09
CA GLU A 76 -7.83 17.13 -16.87
C GLU A 76 -6.85 16.24 -16.08
N LEU A 77 -6.62 16.55 -14.79
CA LEU A 77 -5.80 15.74 -13.90
C LEU A 77 -6.46 14.37 -13.63
N ARG A 78 -7.76 14.39 -13.26
CA ARG A 78 -8.52 13.21 -12.84
C ARG A 78 -8.60 12.14 -13.92
N ARG A 79 -8.69 12.55 -15.20
CA ARG A 79 -8.72 11.64 -16.37
C ARG A 79 -7.61 10.60 -16.33
N ASN A 80 -6.42 11.00 -15.91
CA ASN A 80 -5.26 10.11 -15.87
C ASN A 80 -5.10 9.45 -14.50
N THR A 81 -5.36 10.17 -13.40
CA THR A 81 -5.17 9.62 -12.04
C THR A 81 -6.24 8.60 -11.62
N CYS A 82 -7.34 8.47 -12.36
CA CYS A 82 -8.30 7.37 -12.21
C CYS A 82 -7.92 6.11 -13.01
N TYR A 83 -6.72 6.04 -13.60
CA TYR A 83 -6.24 4.89 -14.38
C TYR A 83 -7.13 4.54 -15.59
N GLY A 84 -7.91 5.52 -16.08
CA GLY A 84 -8.82 5.37 -17.21
C GLY A 84 -8.15 4.86 -18.49
N PRO A 85 -7.04 5.49 -18.94
CA PRO A 85 -6.30 5.04 -20.12
C PRO A 85 -5.77 3.61 -20.07
N MET A 86 -5.32 3.21 -18.89
CA MET A 86 -4.87 1.83 -18.67
C MET A 86 -6.05 0.85 -18.77
N THR A 87 -7.21 1.24 -18.22
CA THR A 87 -8.41 0.40 -18.20
C THR A 87 -8.93 0.11 -19.61
N TYR A 88 -9.06 1.12 -20.47
CA TYR A 88 -9.53 0.84 -21.84
C TYR A 88 -8.53 0.03 -22.67
N THR A 89 -7.24 0.06 -22.32
CA THR A 89 -6.22 -0.75 -23.00
C THR A 89 -6.39 -2.23 -22.61
N LEU A 90 -6.73 -2.50 -21.35
CA LEU A 90 -7.02 -3.85 -20.85
C LEU A 90 -8.28 -4.47 -21.48
N ILE A 91 -9.18 -3.67 -22.08
CA ILE A 91 -10.35 -4.18 -22.79
C ILE A 91 -9.92 -4.96 -24.03
N GLU A 92 -9.00 -4.45 -24.84
CA GLU A 92 -8.44 -5.16 -26.02
C GLU A 92 -7.89 -6.53 -25.62
N PHE A 93 -7.08 -6.55 -24.55
CA PHE A 93 -6.55 -7.78 -23.97
C PHE A 93 -7.65 -8.75 -23.53
N SER A 94 -8.70 -8.26 -22.87
CA SER A 94 -9.81 -9.11 -22.39
C SER A 94 -10.64 -9.72 -23.51
N LEU A 95 -10.70 -9.05 -24.66
CA LEU A 95 -11.45 -9.49 -25.84
C LEU A 95 -10.61 -10.33 -26.80
N GLY A 96 -9.28 -10.34 -26.63
CA GLY A 96 -8.36 -11.18 -27.40
C GLY A 96 -8.05 -10.67 -28.81
N PHE A 97 -8.21 -9.37 -29.06
CA PHE A 97 -7.84 -8.73 -30.32
C PHE A 97 -7.26 -7.33 -30.09
N ASP A 98 -6.48 -6.84 -31.05
CA ASP A 98 -6.01 -5.46 -31.10
C ASP A 98 -6.79 -4.71 -32.18
N LEU A 99 -7.44 -3.60 -31.82
CA LEU A 99 -8.07 -2.73 -32.80
C LEU A 99 -7.02 -2.04 -33.67
N PRO A 100 -7.31 -1.81 -34.97
CA PRO A 100 -6.47 -0.97 -35.82
C PRO A 100 -6.24 0.43 -35.22
N ASP A 101 -5.03 0.97 -35.35
CA ASP A 101 -4.69 2.30 -34.84
C ASP A 101 -5.59 3.40 -35.42
N GLU A 102 -6.06 3.24 -36.66
CA GLU A 102 -7.01 4.16 -37.31
C GLU A 102 -8.38 4.20 -36.62
N CYS A 103 -8.82 3.08 -36.03
CA CYS A 103 -10.05 3.04 -35.24
C CYS A 103 -9.86 3.81 -33.94
N LEU A 104 -8.76 3.56 -33.22
CA LEU A 104 -8.44 4.27 -31.97
C LEU A 104 -8.11 5.76 -32.19
N ALA A 105 -7.66 6.13 -33.39
CA ALA A 105 -7.44 7.52 -33.77
C ALA A 105 -8.74 8.27 -34.09
N ASN A 106 -9.84 7.56 -34.34
CA ASN A 106 -11.13 8.18 -34.64
C ASN A 106 -11.70 8.96 -33.45
N GLU A 107 -12.16 10.17 -33.70
CA GLU A 107 -12.63 11.09 -32.65
C GLU A 107 -13.91 10.59 -31.95
N THR A 108 -14.79 9.88 -32.65
CA THR A 108 -15.99 9.29 -32.04
C THR A 108 -15.63 8.17 -31.06
N LEU A 109 -14.69 7.28 -31.45
CA LEU A 109 -14.23 6.21 -30.56
C LEU A 109 -13.44 6.76 -29.37
N LYS A 110 -12.57 7.76 -29.58
CA LYS A 110 -11.91 8.48 -28.48
C LYS A 110 -12.91 9.15 -27.54
N GLY A 111 -13.99 9.71 -28.08
CA GLY A 111 -15.08 10.28 -27.30
C GLY A 111 -15.71 9.23 -26.37
N LEU A 112 -16.03 8.04 -26.90
CA LEU A 112 -16.56 6.92 -26.10
C LEU A 112 -15.59 6.48 -25.00
N MET A 113 -14.30 6.39 -25.33
CA MET A 113 -13.26 6.06 -24.36
C MET A 113 -13.20 7.11 -23.24
N ASN A 114 -13.29 8.40 -23.58
CA ASN A 114 -13.32 9.49 -22.59
C ASN A 114 -14.59 9.45 -21.72
N CYS A 115 -15.77 9.19 -22.31
CA CYS A 115 -17.02 9.05 -21.57
C CYS A 115 -16.94 7.93 -20.51
N MET A 116 -16.32 6.79 -20.85
CA MET A 116 -16.08 5.71 -19.88
C MET A 116 -15.25 6.20 -18.68
N ILE A 117 -14.17 6.92 -18.96
CA ILE A 117 -13.26 7.45 -17.94
C ILE A 117 -13.99 8.42 -17.02
N TYR A 118 -14.68 9.41 -17.60
CA TYR A 118 -15.36 10.45 -16.83
C TYR A 118 -16.51 9.89 -16.02
N ALA A 119 -17.35 9.05 -16.62
CA ALA A 119 -18.49 8.51 -15.90
C ALA A 119 -18.08 7.56 -14.77
N ALA A 120 -17.03 6.74 -14.95
CA ALA A 120 -16.51 5.90 -13.88
C ALA A 120 -15.77 6.71 -12.80
N GLY A 121 -14.94 7.68 -13.20
CA GLY A 121 -14.16 8.52 -12.30
C GLY A 121 -15.03 9.43 -11.43
N TRP A 122 -15.98 10.15 -12.02
CA TRP A 122 -16.86 11.04 -11.25
C TRP A 122 -17.85 10.26 -10.38
N ALA A 123 -18.33 9.09 -10.84
CA ALA A 123 -19.09 8.19 -9.98
C ALA A 123 -18.27 7.75 -8.76
N ASN A 124 -16.99 7.41 -8.96
CA ASN A 124 -16.08 7.09 -7.86
C ASN A 124 -15.99 8.23 -6.85
N ASP A 125 -15.80 9.47 -7.32
CA ASP A 125 -15.67 10.66 -6.45
C ASP A 125 -16.95 10.91 -5.62
N ILE A 126 -18.15 10.62 -6.16
CA ILE A 126 -19.41 10.70 -5.41
C ILE A 126 -19.42 9.67 -4.28
N TYR A 127 -19.08 8.41 -4.58
CA TYR A 127 -19.13 7.32 -3.59
C TYR A 127 -17.99 7.39 -2.57
N SER A 128 -16.82 7.90 -2.96
CA SER A 128 -15.63 7.97 -2.10
C SER A 128 -15.57 9.22 -1.24
N PHE A 129 -16.31 10.29 -1.60
CA PHE A 129 -16.24 11.59 -0.93
C PHE A 129 -16.27 11.51 0.59
N ASN A 130 -17.19 10.72 1.16
CA ASN A 130 -17.37 10.67 2.61
C ASN A 130 -16.12 10.15 3.35
N VAL A 131 -15.44 9.17 2.77
CA VAL A 131 -14.19 8.62 3.29
C VAL A 131 -13.06 9.62 3.05
N GLU A 132 -12.91 10.11 1.81
CA GLU A 132 -11.82 11.00 1.43
C GLU A 132 -11.82 12.32 2.21
N GLN A 133 -12.99 12.95 2.39
CA GLN A 133 -13.10 14.18 3.19
C GLN A 133 -12.74 13.95 4.66
N SER A 134 -13.01 12.75 5.20
CA SER A 134 -12.65 12.41 6.58
C SER A 134 -11.14 12.24 6.76
N GLU A 135 -10.45 11.91 5.69
CA GLU A 135 -8.99 11.77 5.62
C GLU A 135 -8.29 13.07 5.19
N GLY A 136 -9.05 14.14 4.95
CA GLY A 136 -8.51 15.43 4.50
C GLY A 136 -8.10 15.44 3.02
N GLN A 137 -8.51 14.44 2.24
CA GLN A 137 -8.34 14.40 0.80
C GLN A 137 -9.46 15.18 0.10
N TYR A 138 -9.19 15.72 -1.09
CA TYR A 138 -10.18 16.42 -1.91
C TYR A 138 -10.51 15.62 -3.16
N ASN A 139 -11.72 15.81 -3.68
CA ASN A 139 -12.14 15.24 -4.97
C ASN A 139 -13.07 16.20 -5.72
N LEU A 140 -13.76 15.71 -6.76
CA LEU A 140 -14.71 16.50 -7.55
C LEU A 140 -15.71 17.27 -6.69
N ILE A 141 -16.25 16.66 -5.64
CA ILE A 141 -17.25 17.29 -4.78
C ILE A 141 -16.64 18.49 -4.05
N SER A 142 -15.42 18.35 -3.53
CA SER A 142 -14.68 19.46 -2.90
C SER A 142 -14.45 20.62 -3.86
N VAL A 143 -14.12 20.31 -5.12
CA VAL A 143 -13.90 21.31 -6.18
C VAL A 143 -15.21 22.03 -6.53
N LEU A 144 -16.31 21.31 -6.66
CA LEU A 144 -17.63 21.88 -6.92
C LEU A 144 -18.15 22.75 -5.76
N MET A 145 -17.90 22.34 -4.51
CA MET A 145 -18.22 23.16 -3.34
C MET A 145 -17.49 24.51 -3.35
N ASN A 146 -16.26 24.55 -3.88
CA ASN A 146 -15.45 25.75 -4.00
C ASN A 146 -15.78 26.60 -5.25
N ALA A 147 -16.89 26.33 -5.94
CA ALA A 147 -17.37 27.17 -7.03
C ALA A 147 -17.70 28.60 -6.56
N ASN A 148 -17.93 29.51 -7.51
CA ASN A 148 -18.37 30.88 -7.23
C ASN A 148 -19.74 31.14 -7.90
N PRO A 149 -20.84 31.26 -7.14
CA PRO A 149 -20.92 31.19 -5.67
C PRO A 149 -20.69 29.77 -5.10
N PRO A 150 -20.27 29.64 -3.83
CA PRO A 150 -20.04 28.34 -3.20
C PRO A 150 -21.30 27.47 -3.16
N LEU A 151 -21.11 26.15 -3.34
CA LEU A 151 -22.19 25.17 -3.28
C LEU A 151 -22.19 24.44 -1.94
N SER A 152 -23.39 24.10 -1.45
CA SER A 152 -23.52 23.11 -0.38
C SER A 152 -23.08 21.73 -0.85
N ILE A 153 -22.77 20.83 0.10
CA ILE A 153 -22.42 19.42 -0.21
C ILE A 153 -23.51 18.78 -1.08
N GLN A 154 -24.79 18.97 -0.74
CA GLN A 154 -25.89 18.38 -1.51
C GLN A 154 -25.94 18.94 -2.94
N GLN A 155 -25.79 20.26 -3.12
CA GLN A 155 -25.78 20.87 -4.46
C GLN A 155 -24.58 20.38 -5.29
N ALA A 156 -23.40 20.22 -4.68
CA ALA A 156 -22.23 19.67 -5.34
C ALA A 156 -22.42 18.20 -5.74
N MET A 157 -23.04 17.38 -4.87
CA MET A 157 -23.41 16.00 -5.16
C MET A 157 -24.42 15.90 -6.30
N ASP A 158 -25.46 16.73 -6.28
CA ASP A 158 -26.49 16.78 -7.33
C ASP A 158 -25.87 17.17 -8.68
N GLN A 159 -24.98 18.16 -8.68
CA GLN A 159 -24.26 18.58 -9.88
C GLN A 159 -23.33 17.49 -10.42
N ALA A 160 -22.54 16.84 -9.55
CA ALA A 160 -21.69 15.71 -9.97
C ALA A 160 -22.53 14.54 -10.52
N GLY A 161 -23.67 14.24 -9.88
CA GLY A 161 -24.62 13.24 -10.37
C GLY A 161 -25.15 13.57 -11.76
N GLN A 162 -25.50 14.85 -12.01
CA GLN A 162 -25.92 15.30 -13.34
C GLN A 162 -24.79 15.17 -14.37
N MET A 163 -23.55 15.51 -14.02
CA MET A 163 -22.40 15.33 -14.91
C MET A 163 -22.23 13.86 -15.34
N VAL A 164 -22.40 12.90 -14.42
CA VAL A 164 -22.35 11.47 -14.75
C VAL A 164 -23.49 11.06 -15.69
N ILE A 165 -24.71 11.55 -15.44
CA ILE A 165 -25.88 11.27 -16.30
C ILE A 165 -25.67 11.84 -17.72
N ASP A 166 -25.13 13.05 -17.81
CA ASP A 166 -24.85 13.70 -19.09
C ASP A 166 -23.81 12.93 -19.90
N GLU A 167 -22.79 12.37 -19.24
CA GLU A 167 -21.80 11.49 -19.88
C GLU A 167 -22.39 10.17 -20.37
N TYR A 168 -23.35 9.56 -19.65
CA TYR A 168 -24.08 8.40 -20.16
C TYR A 168 -24.85 8.73 -21.43
N ALA A 169 -25.58 9.86 -21.43
CA ALA A 169 -26.30 10.31 -22.61
C ALA A 169 -25.34 10.64 -23.77
N HIS A 170 -24.14 11.16 -23.47
CA HIS A 170 -23.11 11.43 -24.47
C HIS A 170 -22.55 10.15 -25.07
N PHE A 171 -22.24 9.15 -24.23
CA PHE A 171 -21.79 7.83 -24.66
C PHE A 171 -22.78 7.20 -25.65
N GLU A 172 -24.07 7.18 -25.31
CA GLU A 172 -25.10 6.64 -26.21
C GLU A 172 -25.21 7.40 -27.54
N ARG A 173 -25.02 8.73 -27.54
CA ARG A 173 -25.02 9.52 -28.78
C ARG A 173 -23.84 9.17 -29.66
N LEU A 174 -22.64 9.08 -29.10
CA LEU A 174 -21.43 8.75 -29.84
C LEU A 174 -21.46 7.32 -30.40
N GLN A 175 -22.02 6.37 -29.65
CA GLN A 175 -22.18 5.00 -30.10
C GLN A 175 -23.02 4.91 -31.39
N ARG A 176 -24.06 5.75 -31.51
CA ARG A 176 -24.90 5.85 -32.72
C ARG A 176 -24.22 6.55 -33.90
N GLN A 177 -23.08 7.22 -33.66
CA GLN A 177 -22.34 8.01 -34.65
C GLN A 177 -21.04 7.32 -35.11
N LEU A 178 -20.77 6.11 -34.64
CA LEU A 178 -19.59 5.35 -35.06
C LEU A 178 -19.61 5.17 -36.59
N PRO A 179 -18.51 5.50 -37.28
CA PRO A 179 -18.40 5.18 -38.70
C PRO A 179 -18.23 3.67 -38.89
N SER A 180 -18.31 3.22 -40.14
CA SER A 180 -17.98 1.84 -40.51
C SER A 180 -16.54 1.79 -41.03
N TRP A 181 -15.80 0.77 -40.61
CA TRP A 181 -14.47 0.38 -41.09
C TRP A 181 -14.51 -0.94 -41.87
N GLY A 182 -15.70 -1.51 -42.06
CA GLY A 182 -15.92 -2.80 -42.70
C GLY A 182 -16.33 -3.87 -41.69
N ALA A 183 -17.13 -4.84 -42.13
CA ALA A 183 -17.87 -5.75 -41.26
C ALA A 183 -17.04 -6.43 -40.16
N ASP A 184 -15.83 -6.90 -40.48
CA ASP A 184 -14.97 -7.61 -39.52
C ASP A 184 -14.42 -6.66 -38.43
N ILE A 185 -14.11 -5.41 -38.78
CA ILE A 185 -13.61 -4.41 -37.83
C ILE A 185 -14.77 -3.81 -37.04
N ASP A 186 -15.93 -3.61 -37.68
CA ASP A 186 -17.14 -3.10 -37.04
C ASP A 186 -17.59 -4.03 -35.90
N ASP A 187 -17.53 -5.36 -36.08
CA ASP A 187 -17.82 -6.34 -35.03
C ASP A 187 -16.82 -6.25 -33.85
N GLN A 188 -15.53 -6.00 -34.12
CA GLN A 188 -14.54 -5.79 -33.07
C GLN A 188 -14.76 -4.47 -32.33
N VAL A 189 -15.05 -3.39 -33.05
CA VAL A 189 -15.34 -2.07 -32.46
C VAL A 189 -16.61 -2.15 -31.61
N GLU A 190 -17.66 -2.84 -32.06
CA GLU A 190 -18.88 -3.04 -31.27
C GLU A 190 -18.60 -3.76 -29.95
N LYS A 191 -17.84 -4.86 -29.99
CA LYS A 191 -17.41 -5.60 -28.77
C LYS A 191 -16.56 -4.73 -27.84
N TYR A 192 -15.68 -3.91 -28.40
CA TYR A 192 -14.85 -2.99 -27.63
C TYR A 192 -15.69 -1.91 -26.93
N VAL A 193 -16.65 -1.32 -27.63
CA VAL A 193 -17.56 -0.30 -27.09
C VAL A 193 -18.49 -0.89 -26.04
N ASP A 194 -19.00 -2.11 -26.24
CA ASP A 194 -19.72 -2.84 -25.19
C ASP A 194 -18.81 -3.12 -23.97
N GLY A 195 -17.53 -3.41 -24.18
CA GLY A 195 -16.51 -3.48 -23.12
C GLY A 195 -16.40 -2.18 -22.31
N LEU A 196 -16.38 -1.01 -22.98
CA LEU A 196 -16.39 0.30 -22.31
C LEU A 196 -17.65 0.48 -21.45
N GLY A 197 -18.82 0.13 -21.99
CA GLY A 197 -20.08 0.17 -21.25
C GLY A 197 -20.10 -0.77 -20.04
N LYS A 198 -19.50 -1.95 -20.15
CA LYS A 198 -19.33 -2.90 -19.04
C LYS A 198 -18.42 -2.36 -17.94
N VAL A 199 -17.38 -1.61 -18.26
CA VAL A 199 -16.54 -0.94 -17.25
C VAL A 199 -17.35 0.08 -16.46
N ILE A 200 -18.13 0.92 -17.15
CA ILE A 200 -19.03 1.89 -16.52
C ILE A 200 -19.98 1.20 -15.53
N ARG A 201 -20.69 0.16 -16.00
CA ARG A 201 -21.63 -0.61 -15.18
C ARG A 201 -20.93 -1.34 -14.03
N GLY A 202 -19.79 -1.95 -14.31
CA GLY A 202 -19.00 -2.72 -13.35
C GLY A 202 -18.53 -1.84 -12.19
N ASN A 203 -18.04 -0.63 -12.48
CA ASN A 203 -17.66 0.35 -11.46
C ASN A 203 -18.86 0.71 -10.56
N LEU A 204 -20.02 1.00 -11.15
CA LEU A 204 -21.24 1.31 -10.40
C LEU A 204 -21.67 0.17 -9.47
N CYS A 205 -21.68 -1.07 -9.97
CA CYS A 205 -21.99 -2.24 -9.16
C CYS A 205 -20.97 -2.42 -8.03
N TRP A 206 -19.67 -2.32 -8.36
CA TRP A 206 -18.59 -2.52 -7.41
C TRP A 206 -18.64 -1.53 -6.25
N CYS A 207 -19.01 -0.26 -6.49
CA CYS A 207 -19.19 0.75 -5.43
C CYS A 207 -20.19 0.37 -4.35
N PHE A 208 -21.15 -0.53 -4.64
CA PHE A 208 -22.10 -1.08 -3.66
C PHE A 208 -21.83 -2.55 -3.29
N GLU A 209 -20.86 -3.22 -3.91
CA GLU A 209 -20.45 -4.57 -3.50
C GLU A 209 -19.25 -4.53 -2.53
N THR A 210 -18.41 -3.50 -2.66
CA THR A 210 -17.27 -3.28 -1.77
C THR A 210 -17.71 -2.67 -0.44
N GLN A 211 -17.02 -3.03 0.64
CA GLN A 211 -17.15 -2.37 1.95
C GLN A 211 -16.32 -1.08 2.04
N LYS A 212 -15.53 -0.75 1.01
CA LYS A 212 -14.60 0.40 1.01
C LYS A 212 -15.28 1.74 1.31
N TYR A 213 -16.50 1.95 0.80
CA TYR A 213 -17.16 3.27 0.85
C TYR A 213 -18.18 3.40 1.98
N PHE A 214 -18.96 2.34 2.21
CA PHE A 214 -20.09 2.36 3.15
C PHE A 214 -19.99 1.33 4.26
N GLY A 215 -18.92 0.52 4.30
CA GLY A 215 -18.71 -0.49 5.33
C GLY A 215 -19.88 -1.46 5.45
N SER A 216 -20.43 -1.59 6.66
CA SER A 216 -21.62 -2.40 6.94
C SER A 216 -22.95 -1.72 6.59
N GLU A 217 -22.94 -0.42 6.26
CA GLU A 217 -24.14 0.37 5.96
C GLU A 217 -24.53 0.35 4.48
N THR A 218 -23.80 -0.37 3.64
CA THR A 218 -23.96 -0.40 2.17
C THR A 218 -25.41 -0.61 1.72
N GLU A 219 -26.11 -1.61 2.25
CA GLU A 219 -27.50 -1.90 1.85
C GLU A 219 -28.47 -0.80 2.28
N GLU A 220 -28.24 -0.19 3.43
CA GLU A 220 -29.07 0.91 3.94
C GLU A 220 -28.85 2.19 3.12
N VAL A 221 -27.59 2.51 2.79
CA VAL A 221 -27.25 3.63 1.89
C VAL A 221 -27.86 3.40 0.51
N LYS A 222 -27.78 2.18 -0.03
CA LYS A 222 -28.37 1.85 -1.33
C LYS A 222 -29.90 2.01 -1.34
N ARG A 223 -30.56 1.63 -0.24
CA ARG A 223 -32.02 1.72 -0.09
C ARG A 223 -32.50 3.16 0.11
N THR A 224 -31.82 3.91 0.97
CA THR A 224 -32.26 5.26 1.39
C THR A 224 -31.71 6.37 0.51
N ARG A 225 -30.54 6.12 -0.12
CA ARG A 225 -29.71 7.12 -0.79
C ARG A 225 -29.27 8.24 0.15
N CYS A 226 -29.19 7.93 1.45
CA CYS A 226 -28.74 8.85 2.49
C CYS A 226 -27.46 8.32 3.12
N ILE A 227 -26.50 9.21 3.37
CA ILE A 227 -25.22 8.90 3.99
C ILE A 227 -25.03 9.82 5.19
N LYS A 228 -24.57 9.26 6.31
CA LYS A 228 -24.10 10.06 7.44
C LYS A 228 -22.63 10.40 7.21
N LEU A 229 -22.29 11.69 7.27
CA LEU A 229 -20.91 12.13 7.07
C LEU A 229 -20.00 11.64 8.20
N LEU A 230 -18.82 11.14 7.82
CA LEU A 230 -17.78 10.70 8.73
C LEU A 230 -17.09 11.91 9.37
N PRO A 231 -16.73 11.84 10.67
CA PRO A 231 -15.91 12.88 11.28
C PRO A 231 -14.47 12.82 10.71
N PRO A 232 -13.69 13.92 10.80
CA PRO A 232 -12.26 13.88 10.50
C PRO A 232 -11.55 12.79 11.29
N THR A 233 -10.63 12.09 10.63
CA THR A 233 -9.77 11.08 11.27
C THR A 233 -8.84 11.73 12.30
N THR A 234 -8.41 10.97 13.31
CA THR A 234 -7.59 11.46 14.44
C THR A 234 -6.34 12.20 13.96
N THR A 235 -5.68 11.71 12.92
CA THR A 235 -4.51 12.36 12.30
C THR A 235 -4.83 13.73 11.71
N VAL A 236 -5.98 13.87 11.03
CA VAL A 236 -6.44 15.17 10.51
C VAL A 236 -6.81 16.09 11.66
N GLN A 237 -7.44 15.56 12.71
CA GLN A 237 -7.84 16.33 13.88
C GLN A 237 -6.64 16.88 14.66
N GLU A 238 -5.57 16.10 14.82
CA GLU A 238 -4.30 16.53 15.41
C GLU A 238 -3.60 17.62 14.58
N ASN A 239 -3.58 17.46 13.26
CA ASN A 239 -3.02 18.46 12.34
C ASN A 239 -3.81 19.79 12.38
N LEU A 240 -5.14 19.73 12.44
CA LEU A 240 -6.00 20.90 12.59
C LEU A 240 -5.78 21.59 13.95
N LEU A 241 -5.64 20.83 15.03
CA LEU A 241 -5.37 21.35 16.37
C LEU A 241 -3.98 22.01 16.47
N HIS A 242 -2.96 21.45 15.81
CA HIS A 242 -1.64 22.06 15.70
C HIS A 242 -1.65 23.36 14.87
N SER A 243 -2.35 23.37 13.73
CA SER A 243 -2.50 24.57 12.91
C SER A 243 -3.24 25.70 13.65
N GLN A 244 -4.31 25.38 14.38
CA GLN A 244 -5.06 26.36 15.18
C GLN A 244 -4.26 26.91 16.38
N LYS A 245 -3.40 26.10 17.01
CA LYS A 245 -2.48 26.57 18.06
C LYS A 245 -1.46 27.56 17.50
N ASN A 246 -0.90 27.28 16.32
CA ASN A 246 0.04 28.18 15.65
C ASN A 246 -0.63 29.48 15.19
N ALA A 247 -1.88 29.43 14.70
CA ALA A 247 -2.63 30.63 14.33
C ALA A 247 -3.00 31.52 15.54
N LYS A 248 -3.30 30.92 16.71
CA LYS A 248 -3.60 31.68 17.94
C LYS A 248 -2.38 32.41 18.49
N VAL A 249 -1.19 31.81 18.45
CA VAL A 249 0.06 32.45 18.89
C VAL A 249 0.38 33.69 18.04
N SER A 250 0.07 33.66 16.75
CA SER A 250 0.26 34.80 15.83
C SER A 250 -0.74 35.95 16.04
N SER A 251 -1.87 35.70 16.71
CA SER A 251 -2.95 36.69 16.91
C SER A 251 -2.86 37.51 18.21
N SER A 252 -1.93 37.19 19.12
CA SER A 252 -1.85 37.83 20.45
C SER A 252 -0.74 38.89 20.63
N THR A 253 0.02 39.25 19.59
CA THR A 253 1.10 40.26 19.68
C THR A 253 0.78 41.56 18.94
N HIS A 254 -0.14 42.35 19.50
CA HIS A 254 -0.24 43.77 19.18
C HIS A 254 -0.69 44.58 20.41
N LYS A 255 0.28 44.94 21.27
CA LYS A 255 0.26 46.15 22.10
C LYS A 255 1.56 46.29 22.92
N GLY A 256 2.18 47.47 22.82
CA GLY A 256 3.04 48.06 23.85
C GLY A 256 4.52 47.73 23.78
N LYS A 257 5.28 48.61 23.11
CA LYS A 257 6.70 48.86 23.44
C LYS A 257 6.77 49.56 24.80
N ASP A 258 7.78 49.19 25.59
CA ASP A 258 8.60 50.03 26.48
C ASP A 258 8.97 49.30 27.78
N ASN A 259 10.22 49.52 28.20
CA ASN A 259 10.90 49.05 29.42
C ASN A 259 11.74 47.76 29.30
N ALA A 260 12.87 47.93 28.62
CA ALA A 260 14.08 47.16 28.86
C ALA A 260 14.76 47.62 30.16
N HIS A 261 14.76 46.75 31.17
CA HIS A 261 15.82 46.47 32.15
C HIS A 261 15.20 45.92 33.43
N GLN A 262 15.84 44.87 33.97
CA GLN A 262 15.50 44.15 35.19
C GLN A 262 14.34 43.16 35.07
N LEU A 263 14.67 41.99 34.54
CA LEU A 263 14.32 40.66 35.08
C LEU A 263 14.99 39.62 34.14
N ASN A 264 16.33 39.60 34.15
CA ASN A 264 17.14 38.80 33.24
C ASN A 264 17.91 37.68 33.95
N ASP A 265 17.33 37.10 35.01
CA ASP A 265 18.00 36.05 35.82
C ASP A 265 17.13 34.82 36.13
N SER A 266 16.03 34.58 35.41
CA SER A 266 15.26 33.33 35.60
C SER A 266 14.67 32.70 34.33
N GLN A 267 15.06 33.18 33.13
CA GLN A 267 14.56 32.63 31.86
C GLN A 267 15.68 32.32 30.83
N ASN A 268 16.92 32.17 31.28
CA ASN A 268 18.06 31.84 30.40
C ASN A 268 18.34 30.31 30.30
N LYS A 269 17.28 29.49 30.33
CA LYS A 269 17.33 28.06 29.94
C LYS A 269 16.08 27.77 29.11
N MET A 270 16.29 27.30 27.88
CA MET A 270 15.27 27.08 26.83
C MET A 270 14.94 28.32 25.98
N ASN A 271 15.95 28.81 25.26
CA ASN A 271 15.79 29.26 23.88
C ASN A 271 17.19 29.27 23.27
N HIS A 272 17.58 28.16 22.67
CA HIS A 272 18.64 28.18 21.67
C HIS A 272 17.97 28.07 20.31
N ASN A 273 18.24 29.09 19.50
CA ASN A 273 18.03 29.12 18.06
C ASN A 273 18.31 27.75 17.46
N MET A 274 17.39 27.23 16.66
CA MET A 274 17.75 26.19 15.70
C MET A 274 18.53 26.89 14.58
N ASP A 275 19.79 27.19 14.89
CA ASP A 275 20.81 27.38 13.88
C ASP A 275 20.87 26.11 13.05
N ILE A 276 20.55 26.24 11.76
CA ILE A 276 20.78 25.23 10.73
C ILE A 276 22.29 25.17 10.50
N ASN A 277 22.98 24.55 11.46
CA ASN A 277 24.38 24.12 11.40
C ASN A 277 24.69 23.26 12.64
N SER A 278 24.00 22.13 12.78
CA SER A 278 24.50 21.03 13.60
C SER A 278 24.65 19.80 12.73
N ASN A 279 25.90 19.36 12.55
CA ASN A 279 26.19 17.99 12.22
C ASN A 279 25.63 17.14 13.38
N GLY A 280 24.36 16.72 13.28
CA GLY A 280 23.82 15.69 14.16
C GLY A 280 24.70 14.47 13.98
N ASN A 281 25.45 14.10 15.01
CA ASN A 281 26.40 13.02 14.88
C ASN A 281 25.61 11.72 14.71
N LEU A 282 25.92 10.93 13.68
CA LEU A 282 25.26 9.65 13.41
C LEU A 282 25.28 8.74 14.66
N ASP A 283 26.31 8.91 15.48
CA ASP A 283 26.48 8.23 16.77
C ASP A 283 25.31 8.45 17.74
N ASP A 284 24.72 9.66 17.77
CA ASP A 284 23.62 10.00 18.68
C ASP A 284 22.34 9.22 18.32
N ILE A 285 22.14 8.93 17.03
CA ILE A 285 20.99 8.14 16.55
C ILE A 285 21.18 6.65 16.89
N LEU A 286 22.43 6.17 16.96
CA LEU A 286 22.74 4.77 17.17
C LEU A 286 22.82 4.37 18.66
N GLU A 287 22.68 5.31 19.60
CA GLU A 287 22.70 5.07 21.04
C GLU A 287 21.76 3.92 21.50
N PRO A 288 20.48 3.84 21.08
CA PRO A 288 19.61 2.72 21.45
C PRO A 288 20.14 1.34 21.01
N PHE A 289 20.74 1.29 19.82
CA PHE A 289 21.34 0.08 19.27
C PHE A 289 22.64 -0.30 19.99
N ASN A 290 23.50 0.68 20.26
CA ASN A 290 24.75 0.49 20.98
C ASN A 290 24.49 0.02 22.42
N TYR A 291 23.48 0.58 23.08
CA TYR A 291 22.99 0.13 24.37
C TYR A 291 22.60 -1.35 24.34
N LEU A 292 21.72 -1.75 23.42
CA LEU A 292 21.29 -3.15 23.31
C LEU A 292 22.46 -4.09 23.01
N LYS A 293 23.40 -3.67 22.15
CA LYS A 293 24.62 -4.43 21.81
C LYS A 293 25.53 -4.62 23.02
N SER A 294 25.56 -3.67 23.96
CA SER A 294 26.37 -3.74 25.19
C SER A 294 25.86 -4.76 26.22
N LEU A 295 24.58 -5.16 26.13
CA LEU A 295 23.99 -6.11 27.07
C LEU A 295 24.56 -7.53 26.90
N PRO A 296 24.89 -8.25 27.98
CA PRO A 296 25.57 -9.55 27.91
C PRO A 296 24.73 -10.60 27.16
N GLY A 297 25.24 -11.06 26.02
CA GLY A 297 24.60 -12.08 25.16
C GLY A 297 25.31 -13.44 25.23
N LYS A 298 24.58 -14.52 24.90
CA LYS A 298 25.15 -15.88 24.86
C LYS A 298 25.97 -16.18 23.59
N ASN A 299 26.02 -15.25 22.63
CA ASN A 299 26.74 -15.33 21.34
C ASN A 299 26.59 -16.68 20.59
N VAL A 300 25.44 -17.34 20.74
CA VAL A 300 25.16 -18.64 20.12
C VAL A 300 25.14 -18.55 18.59
N ARG A 301 24.73 -17.40 18.05
CA ARG A 301 24.59 -17.17 16.60
C ARG A 301 25.94 -17.16 15.88
N SER A 302 26.92 -16.39 16.34
CA SER A 302 28.24 -16.33 15.71
C SER A 302 28.92 -17.70 15.72
N LYS A 303 28.76 -18.48 16.81
CA LYS A 303 29.23 -19.87 16.89
C LYS A 303 28.54 -20.80 15.88
N LEU A 304 27.26 -20.59 15.60
CA LEU A 304 26.51 -21.37 14.59
C LEU A 304 26.94 -20.99 13.16
N ILE A 305 27.13 -19.70 12.88
CA ILE A 305 27.62 -19.22 11.58
C ILE A 305 29.04 -19.77 11.33
N GLU A 306 29.90 -19.75 12.35
CA GLU A 306 31.25 -20.33 12.31
C GLU A 306 31.23 -21.84 12.04
N ALA A 307 30.35 -22.59 12.72
CA ALA A 307 30.18 -24.01 12.49
C ALA A 307 29.67 -24.32 11.06
N LEU A 308 28.77 -23.50 10.52
CA LEU A 308 28.28 -23.65 9.14
C LEU A 308 29.39 -23.37 8.12
N ASN A 309 30.34 -22.49 8.43
CA ASN A 309 31.43 -22.17 7.53
C ASN A 309 32.38 -23.36 7.27
N TYR A 310 32.35 -24.40 8.09
CA TYR A 310 33.02 -25.67 7.82
C TYR A 310 32.62 -26.26 6.45
N TRP A 311 31.33 -26.18 6.10
CA TRP A 311 30.81 -26.70 4.84
C TRP A 311 30.88 -25.69 3.70
N PHE A 312 30.69 -24.40 4.00
CA PHE A 312 30.61 -23.36 2.97
C PHE A 312 31.96 -22.78 2.56
N GLN A 313 33.00 -22.99 3.38
CA GLN A 313 34.38 -22.60 3.10
C GLN A 313 34.52 -21.14 2.63
N VAL A 314 33.76 -20.24 3.24
CA VAL A 314 33.82 -18.81 2.98
C VAL A 314 35.10 -18.26 3.60
N SER A 315 35.79 -17.38 2.86
CA SER A 315 37.01 -16.75 3.36
C SER A 315 36.76 -16.00 4.67
N GLU A 316 37.74 -16.00 5.58
CA GLU A 316 37.62 -15.40 6.91
C GLU A 316 37.20 -13.91 6.85
N GLU A 317 37.70 -13.19 5.84
CA GLU A 317 37.35 -11.80 5.55
C GLU A 317 35.85 -11.64 5.25
N LYS A 318 35.30 -12.45 4.34
CA LYS A 318 33.87 -12.40 3.97
C LYS A 318 32.98 -12.92 5.11
N PHE A 319 33.48 -13.89 5.86
CA PHE A 319 32.79 -14.43 7.03
C PHE A 319 32.58 -13.37 8.12
N LYS A 320 33.62 -12.59 8.47
CA LYS A 320 33.52 -11.50 9.44
C LYS A 320 32.48 -10.46 9.01
N ILE A 321 32.47 -10.11 7.73
CA ILE A 321 31.48 -9.17 7.18
C ILE A 321 30.06 -9.73 7.33
N ILE A 322 29.85 -11.01 7.02
CA ILE A 322 28.53 -11.68 7.15
C ILE A 322 28.07 -11.76 8.60
N ASP A 323 28.94 -12.16 9.54
CA ASP A 323 28.61 -12.25 10.97
C ASP A 323 28.19 -10.89 11.54
N GLU A 324 28.91 -9.83 11.16
CA GLU A 324 28.58 -8.46 11.57
C GLU A 324 27.24 -7.99 11.01
N ILE A 325 26.93 -8.26 9.73
CA ILE A 325 25.63 -7.93 9.13
C ILE A 325 24.49 -8.64 9.86
N MET A 326 24.65 -9.94 10.14
CA MET A 326 23.65 -10.73 10.88
C MET A 326 23.47 -10.24 12.31
N GLY A 327 24.54 -9.76 12.95
CA GLY A 327 24.49 -9.11 14.26
C GLY A 327 23.69 -7.80 14.24
N MET A 328 23.92 -6.96 13.23
CA MET A 328 23.22 -5.69 13.03
C MET A 328 21.71 -5.91 12.84
N LEU A 329 21.32 -6.75 11.88
CA LEU A 329 19.92 -7.00 11.57
C LEU A 329 19.14 -7.61 12.74
N HIS A 330 19.75 -8.56 13.45
CA HIS A 330 19.10 -9.15 14.61
C HIS A 330 18.89 -8.16 15.75
N ASN A 331 19.91 -7.36 16.08
CA ASN A 331 19.76 -6.41 17.18
C ASN A 331 18.78 -5.30 16.81
N ALA A 332 18.73 -4.87 15.54
CA ALA A 332 17.71 -3.94 15.04
C ALA A 332 16.29 -4.52 15.19
N SER A 333 16.08 -5.79 14.82
CA SER A 333 14.76 -6.42 14.99
C SER A 333 14.34 -6.49 16.47
N LEU A 334 15.26 -6.80 17.37
CA LEU A 334 14.97 -6.85 18.81
C LEU A 334 14.53 -5.50 19.40
N LEU A 335 15.04 -4.38 18.88
CA LEU A 335 14.60 -3.05 19.29
C LEU A 335 13.14 -2.80 18.91
N MET A 336 12.74 -3.25 17.71
CA MET A 336 11.37 -3.16 17.23
C MET A 336 10.45 -4.13 17.97
N ASP A 337 10.87 -5.38 18.16
CA ASP A 337 10.13 -6.40 18.94
C ASP A 337 9.83 -5.90 20.35
N ASP A 338 10.80 -5.26 21.02
CA ASP A 338 10.59 -4.72 22.37
C ASP A 338 9.49 -3.66 22.41
N ILE A 339 9.35 -2.84 21.35
CA ILE A 339 8.31 -1.81 21.23
C ILE A 339 6.95 -2.46 20.94
N GLU A 340 6.90 -3.38 19.98
CA GLU A 340 5.67 -4.08 19.57
C GLU A 340 5.06 -4.91 20.70
N ASP A 341 5.92 -5.61 21.46
CA ASP A 341 5.50 -6.42 22.61
C ASP A 341 5.21 -5.61 23.88
N GLY A 342 5.49 -4.29 23.86
CA GLY A 342 5.42 -3.45 25.07
C GLY A 342 6.34 -3.95 26.19
N SER A 343 7.50 -4.51 25.82
CA SER A 343 8.41 -5.16 26.74
C SER A 343 8.99 -4.17 27.75
N ALA A 344 9.09 -4.56 29.02
CA ALA A 344 9.73 -3.73 30.04
C ALA A 344 11.22 -4.04 30.22
N LEU A 345 11.64 -5.29 29.98
CA LEU A 345 12.98 -5.78 30.27
C LEU A 345 13.52 -6.69 29.16
N ARG A 346 14.82 -6.55 28.87
CA ARG A 346 15.59 -7.45 28.02
C ARG A 346 16.90 -7.84 28.72
N ARG A 347 17.12 -9.15 28.86
CA ARG A 347 18.31 -9.72 29.55
C ARG A 347 18.49 -9.20 30.99
N GLY A 348 17.39 -8.87 31.67
CA GLY A 348 17.38 -8.35 33.03
C GLY A 348 17.64 -6.85 33.15
N SER A 349 17.79 -6.13 32.03
CA SER A 349 17.94 -4.67 31.98
C SER A 349 16.74 -4.00 31.29
N PRO A 350 16.46 -2.71 31.54
CA PRO A 350 15.40 -1.99 30.84
C PRO A 350 15.61 -2.00 29.32
N VAL A 351 14.52 -2.07 28.56
CA VAL A 351 14.60 -2.02 27.09
C VAL A 351 14.91 -0.61 26.58
N ALA A 352 15.49 -0.52 25.39
CA ALA A 352 16.05 0.73 24.86
C ALA A 352 15.00 1.85 24.71
N HIS A 353 13.78 1.54 24.30
CA HIS A 353 12.73 2.56 24.09
C HIS A 353 12.23 3.20 25.40
N LEU A 354 12.45 2.56 26.56
CA LEU A 354 12.17 3.15 27.87
C LEU A 354 13.29 4.09 28.37
N ILE A 355 14.50 3.97 27.82
CA ILE A 355 15.65 4.79 28.18
C ILE A 355 15.80 5.98 27.23
N TYR A 356 15.67 5.73 25.93
CA TYR A 356 15.95 6.69 24.85
C TYR A 356 14.69 7.21 24.14
N GLY A 357 13.53 6.66 24.48
CA GLY A 357 12.26 6.97 23.85
C GLY A 357 11.98 6.14 22.59
N THR A 358 10.70 5.90 22.34
CA THR A 358 10.21 5.14 21.18
C THR A 358 10.65 5.74 19.83
N PRO A 359 10.53 7.06 19.58
CA PRO A 359 10.88 7.63 18.27
C PRO A 359 12.36 7.43 17.92
N LEU A 360 13.26 7.66 18.88
CA LEU A 360 14.71 7.50 18.66
C LEU A 360 15.08 6.03 18.48
N THR A 361 14.42 5.13 19.22
CA THR A 361 14.67 3.68 19.13
C THR A 361 14.22 3.10 17.78
N ILE A 362 13.10 3.56 17.23
CA ILE A 362 12.65 3.19 15.87
C ILE A 362 13.64 3.69 14.84
N ASN A 363 14.01 4.98 14.90
CA ASN A 363 14.97 5.57 13.96
C ASN A 363 16.34 4.86 14.00
N ALA A 364 16.80 4.47 15.19
CA ALA A 364 18.03 3.70 15.38
C ALA A 364 17.93 2.32 14.70
N ALA A 365 16.81 1.60 14.90
CA ALA A 365 16.59 0.28 14.32
C ALA A 365 16.53 0.34 12.78
N GLU A 366 15.78 1.29 12.23
CA GLU A 366 15.66 1.49 10.78
C GLU A 366 16.99 1.89 10.15
N LEU A 367 17.72 2.83 10.75
CA LEU A 367 19.05 3.24 10.29
C LEU A 367 20.03 2.06 10.25
N VAL A 368 20.05 1.22 11.28
CA VAL A 368 20.92 0.03 11.33
C VAL A 368 20.58 -0.97 10.22
N CYS A 369 19.31 -1.12 9.86
CA CYS A 369 18.92 -1.95 8.70
C CYS A 369 19.52 -1.41 7.39
N PHE A 370 19.48 -0.10 7.17
CA PHE A 370 20.12 0.52 6.00
C PHE A 370 21.64 0.37 6.02
N LEU A 371 22.30 0.56 7.17
CA LEU A 371 23.74 0.37 7.32
C LEU A 371 24.15 -1.10 7.10
N ALA A 372 23.34 -2.06 7.54
CA ALA A 372 23.58 -3.48 7.31
C ALA A 372 23.51 -3.84 5.82
N ILE A 373 22.54 -3.28 5.10
CA ILE A 373 22.42 -3.43 3.64
C ILE A 373 23.62 -2.80 2.93
N GLN A 374 24.00 -1.57 3.30
CA GLN A 374 25.17 -0.89 2.75
C GLN A 374 26.46 -1.72 2.96
N LYS A 375 26.63 -2.28 4.17
CA LYS A 375 27.77 -3.14 4.50
C LYS A 375 27.77 -4.43 3.71
N ALA A 376 26.62 -4.99 3.38
CA ALA A 376 26.51 -6.17 2.56
C ALA A 376 26.97 -5.94 1.12
N TYR A 377 26.74 -4.76 0.55
CA TYR A 377 27.26 -4.41 -0.77
C TYR A 377 28.80 -4.45 -0.85
N THR A 378 29.52 -4.36 0.28
CA THR A 378 30.98 -4.48 0.31
C THR A 378 31.49 -5.91 0.03
N LEU A 379 30.62 -6.93 0.07
CA LEU A 379 30.97 -8.32 -0.28
C LEU A 379 31.22 -8.53 -1.78
N ASN A 380 31.06 -7.49 -2.62
CA ASN A 380 31.33 -7.46 -4.07
C ASN A 380 30.72 -8.65 -4.84
N ASN A 381 29.59 -9.16 -4.36
CA ASN A 381 28.85 -10.23 -5.00
C ASN A 381 27.54 -9.65 -5.55
N PRO A 382 27.27 -9.77 -6.87
CA PRO A 382 26.11 -9.17 -7.54
C PRO A 382 24.76 -9.72 -7.04
N ASN A 383 24.79 -10.73 -6.17
CA ASN A 383 23.63 -11.37 -5.56
C ASN A 383 23.47 -11.03 -4.07
N VAL A 384 24.28 -10.17 -3.46
CA VAL A 384 24.18 -9.89 -2.01
C VAL A 384 22.86 -9.19 -1.66
N GLY A 385 22.42 -8.23 -2.47
CA GLY A 385 21.08 -7.67 -2.35
C GLY A 385 19.96 -8.70 -2.56
N ARG A 386 20.24 -9.80 -3.28
CA ARG A 386 19.33 -10.95 -3.39
C ARG A 386 19.35 -11.79 -2.11
N ILE A 387 20.53 -12.13 -1.57
CA ILE A 387 20.71 -13.04 -0.42
C ILE A 387 20.15 -12.46 0.89
N LEU A 388 20.20 -11.13 1.09
CA LEU A 388 19.62 -10.50 2.29
C LEU A 388 18.10 -10.40 2.28
N ILE A 389 17.49 -10.44 1.08
CA ILE A 389 16.04 -10.32 0.88
C ILE A 389 15.40 -11.70 0.61
N ASP A 390 16.20 -12.69 0.21
CA ASP A 390 15.76 -13.99 -0.27
C ASP A 390 16.17 -15.13 0.68
N SER A 391 15.23 -15.62 1.48
CA SER A 391 15.34 -16.91 2.19
C SER A 391 14.83 -18.09 1.33
N SER A 392 14.87 -18.01 -0.01
CA SER A 392 14.32 -19.05 -0.88
C SER A 392 15.08 -19.18 -2.21
N LYS A 393 16.13 -20.00 -2.38
CA LYS A 393 16.13 -21.48 -2.39
C LYS A 393 17.51 -21.98 -2.90
N PRO A 394 17.82 -23.28 -2.80
CA PRO A 394 18.02 -24.04 -4.04
C PRO A 394 17.44 -25.47 -4.05
N LYS A 395 17.08 -25.93 -5.26
CA LYS A 395 16.72 -27.30 -5.70
C LYS A 395 16.50 -28.34 -4.58
N GLY A 396 15.25 -28.47 -4.15
CA GLY A 396 14.75 -29.40 -3.13
C GLY A 396 13.28 -29.08 -2.85
N LEU A 397 12.59 -29.88 -2.02
CA LEU A 397 11.16 -29.70 -1.71
C LEU A 397 10.79 -28.22 -1.45
N SER A 398 9.63 -27.81 -1.97
CA SER A 398 9.20 -26.41 -1.97
C SER A 398 9.23 -25.77 -0.57
N GLY A 399 9.45 -24.45 -0.47
CA GLY A 399 9.48 -23.74 0.81
C GLY A 399 8.20 -23.92 1.64
N GLY A 400 7.04 -24.03 0.98
CA GLY A 400 5.79 -24.40 1.64
C GLY A 400 5.83 -25.82 2.22
N THR A 401 6.47 -26.77 1.54
CA THR A 401 6.66 -28.12 2.06
C THR A 401 7.63 -28.17 3.24
N LEU A 402 8.69 -27.36 3.22
CA LEU A 402 9.62 -27.24 4.36
C LEU A 402 8.93 -26.63 5.58
N VAL A 403 8.10 -25.60 5.39
CA VAL A 403 7.28 -25.00 6.45
C VAL A 403 6.29 -26.00 7.01
N ILE A 404 5.64 -26.81 6.17
CA ILE A 404 4.72 -27.87 6.62
C ILE A 404 5.47 -28.94 7.42
N ILE A 405 6.65 -29.38 6.95
CA ILE A 405 7.46 -30.39 7.67
C ILE A 405 7.94 -29.82 9.01
N LEU A 406 8.46 -28.60 9.03
CA LEU A 406 8.91 -27.92 10.26
C LEU A 406 7.75 -27.70 11.23
N PHE A 407 6.60 -27.26 10.73
CA PHE A 407 5.38 -27.11 11.52
C PHE A 407 4.96 -28.44 12.14
N MET A 408 4.88 -29.53 11.36
CA MET A 408 4.50 -30.85 11.89
C MET A 408 5.49 -31.38 12.92
N VAL A 409 6.80 -31.18 12.70
CA VAL A 409 7.84 -31.59 13.67
C VAL A 409 7.73 -30.78 14.95
N LEU A 410 7.54 -29.46 14.87
CA LEU A 410 7.38 -28.60 16.05
C LEU A 410 6.09 -28.91 16.83
N VAL A 411 5.00 -29.25 16.14
CA VAL A 411 3.75 -29.69 16.77
C VAL A 411 3.95 -31.01 17.51
N VAL A 412 4.64 -31.99 16.91
CA VAL A 412 4.93 -33.26 17.59
C VAL A 412 5.82 -33.05 18.82
N ILE A 413 6.88 -32.24 18.70
CA ILE A 413 7.76 -31.92 19.83
C ILE A 413 6.97 -31.21 20.93
N TYR A 414 6.14 -30.22 20.57
CA TYR A 414 5.28 -29.51 21.50
C TYR A 414 4.33 -30.47 22.23
N LEU A 415 3.61 -31.33 21.51
CA LEU A 415 2.69 -32.30 22.10
C LEU A 415 3.42 -33.27 23.02
N VAL A 416 4.54 -33.86 22.59
CA VAL A 416 5.28 -34.84 23.40
C VAL A 416 5.88 -34.19 24.66
N ALA A 417 6.49 -33.01 24.54
CA ALA A 417 7.07 -32.31 25.68
C ALA A 417 6.00 -31.88 26.68
N PHE A 418 4.87 -31.36 26.21
CA PHE A 418 3.80 -30.88 27.07
C PHE A 418 2.98 -32.02 27.68
N MET A 419 2.76 -33.12 26.95
CA MET A 419 2.16 -34.34 27.49
C MET A 419 3.06 -34.97 28.55
N SER A 420 4.38 -34.99 28.33
CA SER A 420 5.36 -35.45 29.32
C SER A 420 5.37 -34.56 30.55
N TYR A 421 5.34 -33.24 30.38
CA TYR A 421 5.21 -32.30 31.50
C TYR A 421 3.89 -32.49 32.27
N ASN A 422 2.76 -32.60 31.58
CA ASN A 422 1.46 -32.82 32.21
C ASN A 422 1.40 -34.17 32.96
N LYS A 423 1.99 -35.24 32.40
CA LYS A 423 2.03 -36.56 33.03
C LYS A 423 2.98 -36.63 34.22
N PHE A 424 4.20 -36.10 34.10
CA PHE A 424 5.26 -36.27 35.10
C PHE A 424 5.36 -35.14 36.13
N ARG A 425 5.01 -33.90 35.76
CA ARG A 425 5.04 -32.75 36.69
C ARG A 425 3.66 -32.38 37.24
N ARG A 426 2.59 -32.53 36.45
CA ARG A 426 1.22 -32.22 36.89
C ARG A 426 0.37 -33.43 37.25
N GLN A 427 0.90 -34.64 37.12
CA GLN A 427 0.21 -35.92 37.41
C GLN A 427 -1.15 -36.07 36.70
N ALA A 428 -1.31 -35.45 35.53
CA ALA A 428 -2.52 -35.57 34.73
C ALA A 428 -2.66 -36.99 34.18
N THR A 429 -3.89 -37.52 34.14
CA THR A 429 -4.20 -38.87 33.67
C THR A 429 -5.29 -38.85 32.60
N GLY A 430 -5.33 -39.92 31.79
CA GLY A 430 -6.31 -40.06 30.70
C GLY A 430 -6.18 -38.96 29.63
N ILE A 431 -7.33 -38.47 29.15
CA ILE A 431 -7.40 -37.52 28.03
C ILE A 431 -6.87 -36.11 28.39
N ASN A 432 -6.78 -35.79 29.69
CA ASN A 432 -6.32 -34.49 30.19
C ASN A 432 -4.80 -34.29 30.08
N ILE A 433 -4.06 -35.31 29.65
CA ILE A 433 -2.62 -35.20 29.35
C ILE A 433 -2.39 -34.33 28.11
N PHE A 434 -3.34 -34.32 27.16
CA PHE A 434 -3.19 -33.65 25.87
C PHE A 434 -3.40 -32.13 25.98
N PRO A 435 -2.43 -31.28 25.60
CA PRO A 435 -2.53 -29.83 25.76
C PRO A 435 -3.51 -29.20 24.76
N HIS A 436 -4.23 -28.15 25.18
CA HIS A 436 -5.08 -27.32 24.32
C HIS A 436 -5.99 -28.12 23.36
N ARG A 437 -6.61 -29.18 23.89
CA ARG A 437 -7.40 -30.16 23.12
C ARG A 437 -8.40 -29.53 22.15
N THR A 438 -9.14 -28.52 22.62
CA THR A 438 -10.20 -27.85 21.85
C THR A 438 -9.66 -27.20 20.57
N PHE A 439 -8.45 -26.63 20.62
CA PHE A 439 -7.79 -26.05 19.47
C PHE A 439 -7.46 -27.13 18.42
N TRP A 440 -6.84 -28.24 18.85
CA TRP A 440 -6.44 -29.32 17.95
C TRP A 440 -7.62 -30.05 17.31
N THR A 441 -8.74 -30.18 18.01
CA THR A 441 -9.97 -30.76 17.44
C THR A 441 -10.63 -29.84 16.40
N SER A 442 -10.48 -28.53 16.55
CA SER A 442 -11.09 -27.54 15.63
C SER A 442 -10.22 -27.20 14.43
N LEU A 443 -8.90 -27.41 14.52
CA LEU A 443 -7.93 -27.12 13.45
C LEU A 443 -8.24 -27.85 12.12
N LEU A 444 -8.79 -29.07 12.20
CA LEU A 444 -9.23 -29.82 11.02
C LEU A 444 -10.45 -29.16 10.35
N GLY A 445 -11.39 -28.62 11.12
CA GLY A 445 -12.54 -27.87 10.59
C GLY A 445 -12.10 -26.61 9.86
N TYR A 446 -11.22 -25.81 10.47
CA TYR A 446 -10.70 -24.59 9.85
C TYR A 446 -9.88 -24.85 8.58
N SER A 447 -9.14 -25.97 8.53
CA SER A 447 -8.40 -26.37 7.33
C SER A 447 -9.34 -26.79 6.20
N VAL A 448 -10.45 -27.48 6.51
CA VAL A 448 -11.48 -27.84 5.54
C VAL A 448 -12.22 -26.60 5.03
N ASP A 449 -12.57 -25.66 5.91
CA ASP A 449 -13.22 -24.40 5.53
C ASP A 449 -12.32 -23.55 4.63
N GLY A 450 -11.02 -23.50 4.93
CA GLY A 450 -10.03 -22.83 4.08
C GLY A 450 -9.88 -23.48 2.70
N VAL A 451 -9.87 -24.82 2.61
CA VAL A 451 -9.80 -25.54 1.32
C VAL A 451 -11.10 -25.37 0.53
N ILE A 452 -12.26 -25.38 1.18
CA ILE A 452 -13.56 -25.12 0.54
C ILE A 452 -13.59 -23.70 -0.03
N PHE A 453 -13.09 -22.71 0.71
CA PHE A 453 -13.03 -21.32 0.28
C PHE A 453 -12.09 -21.12 -0.92
N VAL A 454 -10.96 -21.84 -0.98
CA VAL A 454 -9.95 -21.70 -2.04
C VAL A 454 -10.33 -22.47 -3.32
N PHE A 455 -10.98 -23.64 -3.21
CA PHE A 455 -11.21 -24.53 -4.36
C PHE A 455 -12.66 -24.64 -4.83
N ARG A 456 -13.67 -24.20 -4.06
CA ARG A 456 -15.02 -24.05 -4.62
C ARG A 456 -15.16 -22.71 -5.31
N LYS A 457 -15.51 -22.73 -6.61
CA LYS A 457 -16.13 -21.56 -7.25
C LYS A 457 -17.38 -21.19 -6.43
N VAL A 458 -17.41 -19.96 -5.93
CA VAL A 458 -18.64 -19.36 -5.40
C VAL A 458 -19.63 -19.29 -6.57
N THR A 459 -20.55 -20.24 -6.63
CA THR A 459 -21.65 -20.22 -7.60
C THR A 459 -22.86 -19.58 -6.94
N CYS A 460 -23.31 -18.47 -7.50
CA CYS A 460 -24.56 -17.83 -7.13
C CYS A 460 -25.71 -18.78 -7.53
N LYS A 461 -26.30 -19.51 -6.58
CA LYS A 461 -27.62 -20.11 -6.79
C LYS A 461 -28.61 -18.96 -6.68
N SER A 462 -29.16 -18.56 -7.82
CA SER A 462 -30.42 -17.81 -7.90
C SER A 462 -31.44 -18.47 -6.98
N ILE A 463 -31.75 -17.83 -5.85
CA ILE A 463 -32.98 -18.10 -5.11
C ILE A 463 -34.04 -17.35 -5.91
N GLY A 464 -34.82 -18.11 -6.67
CA GLY A 464 -35.83 -17.58 -7.58
C GLY A 464 -36.86 -16.73 -6.85
N TYR A 465 -36.85 -15.43 -7.13
CA TYR A 465 -38.03 -14.59 -6.97
C TYR A 465 -38.89 -14.74 -8.23
N ASN A 466 -39.71 -15.79 -8.26
CA ASN A 466 -40.87 -15.89 -9.13
C ASN A 466 -41.91 -16.74 -8.40
N THR A 467 -42.65 -16.11 -7.48
CA THR A 467 -44.10 -16.26 -7.30
C THR A 467 -44.53 -15.35 -6.15
N VAL A 468 -45.24 -14.29 -6.52
CA VAL A 468 -46.17 -13.52 -5.68
C VAL A 468 -47.39 -14.42 -5.40
N PRO A 469 -47.96 -14.40 -4.18
CA PRO A 469 -49.21 -13.64 -3.98
C PRO A 469 -49.05 -12.40 -3.10
#